data_AF-A0A1H6SYZ0-F1
#
_entry.id   AF-A0A1H6SYZ0-F1
#
_cell.length_a   1.000
_cell.length_b   1.000
_cell.length_c   1.000
_cell.angle_alpha   90.00
_cell.angle_beta   90.00
_cell.angle_gamma   90.00
#
_symmetry.space_group_name_H-M   'P 1'
#
loop_
_entity.id
_entity.type
_entity.pdbx_description
1 polymer ?
#
loop_
_entity_poly.entity_id
_entity_poly.type
_entity_poly.pdbx_seq_one_letter_code
_entity_poly.pdbx_strand_id
1 'polypeptide(L)'
;MIIFKSDLQDHFARLNEKQESKNTTQQILSYLSQSIVTPIGFYGVLENNQIDNILSIKKTLINLFVDIKLEVLNSVHYLTNDHLQDLNKLKILFQINENELLNYKTSEIQDIISKQVYSLENKEEIKSSEIKDNLNGLKKLLGIPTLNHNKTCIDTYSIIASSTEALI
;
A
#
# COMPACT_ATOMS: atom_id res chain seq x y z
N MET A 1 -17.41 0.31 -11.66
CA MET A 1 -16.31 0.55 -12.62
C MET A 1 -15.26 1.38 -11.90
N ILE A 2 -13.99 1.00 -12.02
CA ILE A 2 -12.84 1.68 -11.42
C ILE A 2 -12.15 2.44 -12.55
N ILE A 3 -12.01 3.75 -12.36
CA ILE A 3 -11.21 4.64 -13.21
C ILE A 3 -10.11 5.20 -12.31
N PHE A 4 -8.87 5.02 -12.71
CA PHE A 4 -7.70 5.60 -12.04
C PHE A 4 -7.53 7.05 -12.51
N LYS A 5 -7.24 7.94 -11.55
CA LYS A 5 -6.97 9.36 -11.79
C LYS A 5 -5.48 9.66 -11.90
N SER A 6 -4.66 8.80 -11.33
CA SER A 6 -3.21 8.86 -11.34
C SER A 6 -2.59 7.96 -12.41
N ASP A 7 -1.26 7.95 -12.49
CA ASP A 7 -0.45 7.13 -13.41
C ASP A 7 -0.29 5.66 -12.94
N LEU A 8 -1.11 5.19 -11.99
CA LEU A 8 -1.01 3.81 -11.48
C LEU A 8 -1.03 2.74 -12.58
N GLN A 9 -1.73 2.98 -13.69
CA GLN A 9 -1.77 2.06 -14.83
C GLN A 9 -0.38 1.86 -15.47
N ASP A 10 0.43 2.92 -15.54
CA ASP A 10 1.80 2.85 -16.03
C ASP A 10 2.71 2.08 -15.06
N HIS A 11 2.43 2.17 -13.75
CA HIS A 11 3.12 1.39 -12.73
C HIS A 11 2.74 -0.09 -12.79
N PHE A 12 1.48 -0.42 -13.11
CA PHE A 12 1.08 -1.81 -13.32
C PHE A 12 1.80 -2.41 -14.53
N ALA A 13 1.86 -1.68 -15.64
CA ALA A 13 2.56 -2.11 -16.85
C ALA A 13 4.06 -2.36 -16.56
N ARG A 14 4.73 -1.43 -15.88
CA ARG A 14 6.14 -1.59 -15.47
C ARG A 14 6.37 -2.79 -14.56
N LEU A 15 5.49 -3.02 -13.58
CA LEU A 15 5.57 -4.22 -12.74
C LEU A 15 5.35 -5.50 -13.57
N ASN A 16 4.48 -5.45 -14.56
CA ASN A 16 4.18 -6.58 -15.45
C ASN A 16 5.39 -6.98 -16.29
N GLU A 17 6.13 -5.99 -16.80
CA GLU A 17 7.36 -6.17 -17.59
C GLU A 17 8.50 -6.76 -16.76
N LYS A 18 8.56 -6.48 -15.45
CA LYS A 18 9.56 -7.03 -14.53
C LYS A 18 9.31 -8.51 -14.17
N GLN A 19 8.15 -9.07 -14.52
CA GLN A 19 7.82 -10.47 -14.22
C GLN A 19 8.36 -11.39 -15.32
N GLU A 20 9.30 -12.27 -14.95
CA GLU A 20 9.93 -13.22 -15.88
C GLU A 20 9.00 -14.39 -16.27
N SER A 21 7.93 -14.63 -15.52
CA SER A 21 7.04 -15.79 -15.72
C SER A 21 5.58 -15.40 -15.86
N LYS A 22 4.86 -16.12 -16.73
CA LYS A 22 3.40 -16.04 -16.86
C LYS A 22 2.73 -16.64 -15.64
N ASN A 23 2.49 -15.81 -14.63
CA ASN A 23 1.86 -16.20 -13.38
C ASN A 23 0.57 -15.38 -13.13
N THR A 24 -0.16 -15.72 -12.07
CA THR A 24 -1.37 -15.01 -11.64
C THR A 24 -1.15 -13.50 -11.51
N THR A 25 -0.02 -13.07 -10.95
CA THR A 25 0.31 -11.65 -10.78
C THR A 25 0.36 -10.93 -12.12
N GLN A 26 0.96 -11.56 -13.15
CA GLN A 26 1.00 -11.02 -14.50
C GLN A 26 -0.40 -10.84 -15.11
N GLN A 27 -1.29 -11.81 -14.90
CA GLN A 27 -2.67 -11.73 -15.39
C GLN A 27 -3.45 -10.60 -14.71
N ILE A 28 -3.29 -10.47 -13.39
CA ILE A 28 -3.89 -9.37 -12.62
C ILE A 28 -3.37 -8.02 -13.10
N LEU A 29 -2.05 -7.86 -13.22
CA LEU A 29 -1.43 -6.61 -13.68
C LEU A 29 -1.86 -6.24 -15.10
N SER A 30 -1.93 -7.23 -16.00
CA SER A 30 -2.40 -7.04 -17.37
C SER A 30 -3.85 -6.55 -17.41
N TYR A 31 -4.72 -7.08 -16.53
CA TYR A 31 -6.10 -6.62 -16.41
C TYR A 31 -6.20 -5.22 -15.80
N LEU A 32 -5.45 -4.92 -14.75
CA LEU A 32 -5.48 -3.61 -14.08
C LEU A 32 -4.94 -2.48 -14.96
N SER A 33 -4.07 -2.80 -15.94
CA SER A 33 -3.53 -1.85 -16.91
C SER A 33 -4.55 -1.44 -17.99
N GLN A 34 -5.72 -2.08 -18.05
CA GLN A 34 -6.78 -1.74 -19.01
C GLN A 34 -7.49 -0.45 -18.62
N SER A 35 -8.01 0.27 -19.61
CA SER A 35 -8.72 1.54 -19.42
C SER A 35 -9.99 1.43 -18.56
N ILE A 36 -10.60 0.23 -18.49
CA ILE A 36 -11.81 -0.03 -17.71
C ILE A 36 -11.60 -1.25 -16.83
N VAL A 37 -11.55 -1.02 -15.51
CA VAL A 37 -11.47 -2.09 -14.52
C VAL A 37 -12.83 -2.28 -13.85
N THR A 38 -13.30 -3.51 -13.77
CA THR A 38 -14.53 -3.85 -13.02
C THR A 38 -14.26 -4.96 -12.00
N PRO A 39 -14.96 -4.97 -10.85
CA PRO A 39 -14.88 -6.07 -9.90
C PRO A 39 -15.23 -7.42 -10.53
N ILE A 40 -16.29 -7.48 -11.35
CA ILE A 40 -16.71 -8.71 -12.03
C ILE A 40 -15.60 -9.25 -12.93
N GLY A 41 -15.02 -8.40 -13.79
CA GLY A 41 -13.93 -8.84 -14.67
C GLY A 41 -12.67 -9.21 -13.88
N PHE A 42 -12.38 -8.53 -12.77
CA PHE A 42 -11.24 -8.87 -11.91
C PHE A 42 -11.40 -10.26 -11.30
N TYR A 43 -12.56 -10.57 -10.70
CA TYR A 43 -12.81 -11.90 -10.14
C TYR A 43 -12.89 -12.98 -11.22
N GLY A 44 -13.38 -12.64 -12.42
CA GLY A 44 -13.32 -13.54 -13.57
C GLY A 44 -11.88 -13.89 -13.99
N VAL A 45 -10.93 -12.95 -13.90
CA VAL A 45 -9.50 -13.25 -14.11
C VAL A 45 -9.00 -14.25 -13.06
N LEU A 46 -9.36 -14.08 -11.79
CA LEU A 46 -8.94 -14.99 -10.74
C LEU A 46 -9.52 -16.41 -10.91
N GLU A 47 -10.81 -16.50 -11.25
CA GLU A 47 -11.52 -17.77 -11.48
C GLU A 47 -10.94 -18.55 -12.67
N ASN A 48 -10.69 -17.87 -13.80
CA ASN A 48 -10.15 -18.49 -15.01
C ASN A 48 -8.73 -19.05 -14.84
N ASN A 49 -8.00 -18.60 -13.82
CA ASN A 49 -6.65 -19.08 -13.52
C ASN A 49 -6.64 -20.22 -12.48
N GLN A 50 -7.80 -20.84 -12.18
CA GLN A 50 -7.94 -22.04 -11.34
C GLN A 50 -7.22 -21.93 -10.00
N ILE A 51 -7.33 -20.79 -9.34
CA ILE A 51 -6.67 -20.58 -8.06
C ILE A 51 -7.56 -21.14 -6.95
N ASP A 52 -7.43 -22.44 -6.70
CA ASP A 52 -8.32 -23.17 -5.78
C ASP A 52 -8.10 -22.81 -4.29
N ASN A 53 -7.00 -22.12 -3.97
CA ASN A 53 -6.66 -21.75 -2.59
C ASN A 53 -6.86 -20.26 -2.35
N ILE A 54 -7.97 -19.91 -1.71
CA ILE A 54 -8.33 -18.53 -1.34
C ILE A 54 -7.25 -17.82 -0.52
N LEU A 55 -6.52 -18.55 0.34
CA LEU A 55 -5.42 -18.00 1.14
C LEU A 55 -4.23 -17.61 0.26
N SER A 56 -3.93 -18.42 -0.76
CA SER A 56 -2.85 -18.15 -1.72
C SER A 56 -3.16 -16.92 -2.57
N ILE A 57 -4.41 -16.79 -3.05
CA ILE A 57 -4.88 -15.57 -3.72
C ILE A 57 -4.69 -14.39 -2.79
N LYS A 58 -5.15 -14.49 -1.54
CA LYS A 58 -5.06 -13.41 -0.57
C LYS A 58 -3.64 -12.90 -0.38
N LYS A 59 -2.70 -13.81 -0.18
CA LYS A 59 -1.26 -13.49 -0.05
C LYS A 59 -0.72 -12.83 -1.33
N THR A 60 -1.09 -13.35 -2.49
CA THR A 60 -0.70 -12.77 -3.80
C THR A 60 -1.20 -11.34 -3.94
N LEU A 61 -2.46 -11.08 -3.60
CA LEU A 61 -3.04 -9.75 -3.66
C LEU A 61 -2.41 -8.77 -2.66
N ILE A 62 -2.11 -9.23 -1.44
CA ILE A 62 -1.41 -8.41 -0.44
C ILE A 62 0.00 -8.06 -0.91
N ASN A 63 0.75 -9.04 -1.43
CA ASN A 63 2.09 -8.81 -1.98
C ASN A 63 2.04 -7.79 -3.12
N LEU A 64 1.15 -8.01 -4.09
CA LEU A 64 0.98 -7.11 -5.22
C LEU A 64 0.59 -5.69 -4.77
N PHE A 65 -0.28 -5.57 -3.77
CA PHE A 65 -0.67 -4.28 -3.22
C PHE A 65 0.52 -3.50 -2.65
N VAL A 66 1.47 -4.19 -2.02
CA VAL A 66 2.71 -3.60 -1.51
C VAL A 66 3.66 -3.25 -2.66
N ASP A 67 3.85 -4.17 -3.61
CA ASP A 67 4.74 -4.00 -4.76
C ASP A 67 4.35 -2.77 -5.59
N ILE A 68 3.06 -2.53 -5.80
CA ILE A 68 2.54 -1.33 -6.48
C ILE A 68 3.00 -0.04 -5.78
N LYS A 69 2.91 0.02 -4.45
CA LYS A 69 3.31 1.23 -3.72
C LYS A 69 4.81 1.47 -3.80
N LEU A 70 5.59 0.40 -3.65
CA LEU A 70 7.04 0.46 -3.78
C LEU A 70 7.43 0.90 -5.19
N GLU A 71 6.76 0.42 -6.24
CA GLU A 71 7.03 0.85 -7.61
C GLU A 71 6.79 2.35 -7.82
N VAL A 72 5.67 2.88 -7.31
CA VAL A 72 5.37 4.32 -7.40
C VAL A 72 6.43 5.13 -6.66
N LEU A 73 6.81 4.71 -5.45
CA LEU A 73 7.85 5.37 -4.65
C LEU A 73 9.25 5.26 -5.26
N ASN A 74 9.56 4.17 -5.97
CA ASN A 74 10.84 4.03 -6.65
C ASN A 74 10.90 4.89 -7.93
N SER A 75 9.75 5.23 -8.51
CA SER A 75 9.65 5.93 -9.80
C SER A 75 9.40 7.42 -9.68
N VAL A 76 8.38 7.83 -8.94
CA VAL A 76 7.92 9.23 -8.79
C VAL A 76 8.39 9.81 -7.45
N HIS A 77 8.98 8.95 -6.61
CA HIS A 77 9.43 9.26 -5.26
C HIS A 77 8.33 9.74 -4.33
N TYR A 78 7.05 9.84 -4.72
CA TYR A 78 6.03 10.38 -3.83
C TYR A 78 4.62 9.91 -4.17
N LEU A 79 3.91 9.43 -3.15
CA LEU A 79 2.48 9.14 -3.24
C LEU A 79 1.67 10.42 -2.98
N THR A 80 1.05 10.95 -4.03
CA THR A 80 0.12 12.09 -4.00
C THR A 80 -1.27 11.65 -3.55
N ASN A 81 -2.18 12.59 -3.31
CA ASN A 81 -3.55 12.24 -2.98
C ASN A 81 -4.23 11.41 -4.08
N ASP A 82 -3.99 11.70 -5.36
CA ASP A 82 -4.57 10.89 -6.45
C ASP A 82 -4.06 9.44 -6.42
N HIS A 83 -2.76 9.22 -6.17
CA HIS A 83 -2.22 7.89 -5.93
C HIS A 83 -2.93 7.20 -4.76
N LEU A 84 -3.12 7.91 -3.64
CA LEU A 84 -3.74 7.34 -2.43
C LEU A 84 -5.22 6.99 -2.65
N GLN A 85 -5.98 7.83 -3.35
CA GLN A 85 -7.38 7.54 -3.69
C GLN A 85 -7.49 6.30 -4.60
N ASP A 86 -6.61 6.19 -5.58
CA ASP A 86 -6.58 5.05 -6.50
C ASP A 86 -6.12 3.76 -5.83
N LEU A 87 -5.10 3.83 -4.98
CA LEU A 87 -4.67 2.71 -4.13
C LEU A 87 -5.79 2.27 -3.19
N ASN A 88 -6.62 3.17 -2.69
CA ASN A 88 -7.76 2.79 -1.85
C ASN A 88 -8.81 2.00 -2.66
N LYS A 89 -9.09 2.38 -3.92
CA LYS A 89 -9.96 1.59 -4.80
C LYS A 89 -9.41 0.19 -5.02
N LEU A 90 -8.10 0.04 -5.22
CA LEU A 90 -7.44 -1.26 -5.31
C LEU A 90 -7.54 -2.07 -4.03
N LYS A 91 -7.33 -1.44 -2.87
CA LYS A 91 -7.45 -2.09 -1.56
C LYS A 91 -8.83 -2.73 -1.39
N ILE A 92 -9.88 -1.98 -1.77
CA ILE A 92 -11.27 -2.45 -1.75
C ILE A 92 -11.47 -3.60 -2.76
N LEU A 93 -10.98 -3.46 -3.99
CA LEU A 93 -11.07 -4.51 -5.03
C LEU A 93 -10.40 -5.82 -4.58
N PHE A 94 -9.25 -5.71 -3.93
CA PHE A 94 -8.49 -6.86 -3.41
C PHE A 94 -9.02 -7.38 -2.07
N GLN A 95 -10.04 -6.72 -1.51
CA GLN A 95 -10.61 -7.02 -0.19
C GLN A 95 -9.54 -7.09 0.91
N ILE A 96 -8.57 -6.16 0.90
CA ILE A 96 -7.48 -6.09 1.88
C ILE A 96 -7.92 -5.32 3.11
N ASN A 97 -7.92 -6.00 4.27
CA ASN A 97 -8.08 -5.32 5.54
C ASN A 97 -6.72 -4.86 6.10
N GLU A 98 -6.75 -3.83 6.95
CA GLU A 98 -5.57 -3.23 7.55
C GLU A 98 -4.75 -4.22 8.39
N ASN A 99 -5.42 -5.07 9.16
CA ASN A 99 -4.78 -5.99 10.11
C ASN A 99 -3.99 -7.09 9.42
N GLU A 100 -4.54 -7.66 8.34
CA GLU A 100 -3.86 -8.61 7.47
C GLU A 100 -2.62 -7.97 6.87
N LEU A 101 -2.77 -6.76 6.32
CA LEU A 101 -1.66 -6.06 5.67
C LEU A 101 -0.51 -5.82 6.66
N LEU A 102 -0.80 -5.31 7.86
CA LEU A 102 0.20 -5.14 8.91
C LEU A 102 0.85 -6.47 9.28
N ASN A 103 0.07 -7.51 9.59
CA ASN A 103 0.62 -8.79 10.03
C ASN A 103 1.51 -9.47 8.98
N TYR A 104 1.19 -9.33 7.69
CA TYR A 104 1.94 -9.99 6.62
C TYR A 104 3.12 -9.16 6.08
N LYS A 105 3.12 -7.84 6.26
CA LYS A 105 4.03 -6.92 5.55
C LYS A 105 4.59 -5.78 6.40
N THR A 106 4.71 -5.96 7.72
CA THR A 106 5.23 -4.92 8.65
C THR A 106 6.52 -4.25 8.16
N SER A 107 7.52 -5.05 7.75
CA SER A 107 8.82 -4.53 7.29
C SER A 107 8.70 -3.66 6.03
N GLU A 108 7.96 -4.13 5.03
CA GLU A 108 7.75 -3.42 3.77
C GLU A 108 6.90 -2.16 3.97
N ILE A 109 5.97 -2.19 4.91
CA ILE A 109 5.20 -1.01 5.33
C ILE A 109 6.12 0.05 5.95
N GLN A 110 7.07 -0.36 6.80
CA GLN A 110 8.07 0.57 7.35
C GLN A 110 8.97 1.15 6.25
N ASP A 111 9.38 0.35 5.27
CA ASP A 111 10.14 0.83 4.11
C ASP A 111 9.33 1.85 3.27
N ILE A 112 8.07 1.55 2.98
CA ILE A 112 7.16 2.46 2.27
C ILE A 112 7.04 3.81 3.00
N ILE A 113 6.84 3.80 4.31
CA ILE A 113 6.76 5.04 5.11
C ILE A 113 8.09 5.78 5.08
N SER A 114 9.21 5.07 5.25
CA SER A 114 10.55 5.67 5.26
C SER A 114 10.87 6.33 3.92
N LYS A 115 10.57 5.65 2.79
CA LYS A 115 10.74 6.19 1.44
C LYS A 115 9.84 7.41 1.18
N GLN A 116 8.57 7.35 1.58
CA GLN A 116 7.67 8.50 1.47
C GLN A 116 8.21 9.68 2.28
N VAL A 117 8.72 9.47 3.50
CA VAL A 117 9.30 10.54 4.33
C VAL A 117 10.58 11.08 3.71
N TYR A 118 11.51 10.22 3.32
CA TYR A 118 12.78 10.60 2.72
C TYR A 118 12.61 11.43 1.43
N SER A 119 11.60 11.10 0.63
CA SER A 119 11.29 11.86 -0.58
C SER A 119 10.92 13.32 -0.36
N LEU A 120 10.56 13.68 0.87
CA LEU A 120 10.17 15.03 1.26
C LEU A 120 11.35 15.86 1.73
N GLU A 121 12.46 15.23 2.12
CA GLU A 121 13.65 15.91 2.63
C GLU A 121 14.33 16.82 1.57
N ASN A 122 13.94 16.66 0.29
CA ASN A 122 14.54 17.39 -0.83
C ASN A 122 13.50 18.08 -1.75
N LYS A 123 12.23 18.19 -1.35
CA LYS A 123 11.17 18.83 -2.16
C LYS A 123 10.79 20.19 -1.58
N GLU A 124 11.35 21.25 -2.14
CA GLU A 124 11.02 22.64 -1.78
C GLU A 124 9.62 23.08 -2.28
N GLU A 125 9.05 22.36 -3.26
CA GLU A 125 7.85 22.81 -3.99
C GLU A 125 6.51 22.29 -3.43
N ILE A 126 6.50 21.28 -2.54
CA ILE A 126 5.25 20.71 -2.01
C ILE A 126 4.84 21.41 -0.70
N LYS A 127 3.59 21.87 -0.63
CA LYS A 127 3.05 22.52 0.57
C LYS A 127 3.08 21.57 1.78
N SER A 128 3.54 22.05 2.92
CA SER A 128 3.63 21.25 4.16
C SER A 128 2.28 20.65 4.60
N SER A 129 1.16 21.30 4.31
CA SER A 129 -0.18 20.76 4.57
C SER A 129 -0.48 19.52 3.73
N GLU A 130 -0.14 19.56 2.43
CA GLU A 130 -0.31 18.44 1.52
C GLU A 130 0.57 17.25 1.91
N ILE A 131 1.81 17.52 2.31
CA ILE A 131 2.73 16.51 2.86
C ILE A 131 2.08 15.76 4.03
N LYS A 132 1.54 16.51 4.99
CA LYS A 132 0.91 15.95 6.19
C LYS A 132 -0.32 15.12 5.84
N ASP A 133 -1.16 15.62 4.94
CA ASP A 133 -2.40 14.95 4.55
C ASP A 133 -2.11 13.66 3.78
N ASN A 134 -1.17 13.69 2.83
CA ASN A 134 -0.77 12.52 2.06
C ASN A 134 -0.08 11.46 2.95
N LEU A 135 0.80 11.88 3.88
CA LEU A 135 1.43 10.94 4.80
C LEU A 135 0.40 10.29 5.75
N ASN A 136 -0.58 11.06 6.22
CA ASN A 136 -1.67 10.51 7.03
C ASN A 136 -2.57 9.57 6.21
N GLY A 137 -2.88 9.94 4.96
CA GLY A 137 -3.61 9.09 4.03
C GLY A 137 -2.91 7.76 3.80
N LEU A 138 -1.59 7.80 3.55
CA LEU A 138 -0.77 6.61 3.40
C LEU A 138 -0.79 5.72 4.65
N LYS A 139 -0.57 6.30 5.84
CA LYS A 139 -0.61 5.55 7.11
C LYS A 139 -1.94 4.85 7.32
N LYS A 140 -3.07 5.54 7.08
CA LYS A 140 -4.41 4.95 7.15
C LYS A 140 -4.57 3.79 6.16
N LEU A 141 -4.11 3.97 4.93
CA LEU A 141 -4.19 2.97 3.87
C LEU A 141 -3.40 1.70 4.23
N LEU A 142 -2.29 1.86 4.96
CA LEU A 142 -1.43 0.79 5.49
C LEU A 142 -1.87 0.23 6.85
N GLY A 143 -2.95 0.74 7.44
CA GLY A 143 -3.44 0.30 8.75
C GLY A 143 -2.71 0.85 9.96
N ILE A 144 -1.73 1.74 9.75
CA ILE A 144 -0.99 2.36 10.84
C ILE A 144 -1.92 3.36 11.55
N PRO A 145 -2.10 3.24 12.87
CA PRO A 145 -2.86 4.22 13.64
C PRO A 145 -2.29 5.63 13.43
N THR A 146 -3.08 6.53 12.87
CA THR A 146 -2.75 7.96 12.83
C THR A 146 -3.36 8.64 14.03
N LEU A 147 -2.58 9.41 14.79
CA LEU A 147 -2.97 10.12 16.04
C LEU A 147 -4.13 11.14 15.92
N ASN A 148 -4.86 11.16 14.80
CA ASN A 148 -6.05 11.99 14.61
C ASN A 148 -7.32 11.13 14.62
N HIS A 149 -7.62 10.50 15.76
CA HIS A 149 -8.98 10.13 16.14
C HIS A 149 -9.08 10.05 17.66
N ASN A 150 -9.73 11.07 18.24
CA ASN A 150 -10.34 11.14 19.58
C ASN A 150 -9.47 10.91 20.82
N LYS A 151 -9.65 11.82 21.78
CA LYS A 151 -9.28 11.70 23.19
C LYS A 151 -9.86 10.42 23.81
N THR A 152 -9.21 9.27 23.64
CA THR A 152 -9.29 8.13 24.57
C THR A 152 -8.17 7.16 24.22
N CYS A 153 -7.51 6.59 25.23
CA CYS A 153 -6.27 5.81 25.18
C CYS A 153 -4.97 6.62 25.14
N ILE A 154 -4.86 7.57 26.07
CA ILE A 154 -3.65 7.61 26.92
C ILE A 154 -3.80 6.43 27.89
N ASP A 155 -2.70 5.75 28.22
CA ASP A 155 -2.56 4.64 29.19
C ASP A 155 -2.59 3.21 28.65
N THR A 156 -1.68 2.80 27.76
CA THR A 156 -1.18 1.39 27.81
C THR A 156 0.18 1.12 27.15
N TYR A 157 1.15 2.04 27.16
CA TYR A 157 2.56 1.67 27.03
C TYR A 157 3.43 2.59 27.88
N SER A 158 3.20 2.51 29.19
CA SER A 158 4.16 2.94 30.19
C SER A 158 5.40 2.05 30.12
N ILE A 159 6.53 2.67 29.78
CA ILE A 159 7.85 2.46 30.39
C ILE A 159 8.30 0.99 30.47
N ILE A 160 9.05 0.54 29.46
CA ILE A 160 10.12 -0.44 29.66
C ILE A 160 11.40 0.16 29.08
N ALA A 161 11.97 1.12 29.78
CA ALA A 161 13.36 1.49 29.66
C ALA A 161 13.84 2.08 30.98
N SER A 162 14.97 1.58 31.47
CA SER A 162 15.77 2.07 32.59
C SER A 162 15.41 1.56 33.99
N SER A 163 15.70 0.28 34.25
CA SER A 163 16.31 -0.12 35.52
C SER A 163 17.81 -0.35 35.29
N THR A 164 18.58 0.73 35.19
CA THR A 164 20.02 0.67 35.46
C THR A 164 20.20 1.10 36.90
N GLU A 165 20.19 0.13 37.80
CA GLU A 165 20.65 0.34 39.17
C GLU A 165 22.13 0.75 39.12
N ALA A 166 22.38 2.01 39.47
CA ALA A 166 23.69 2.45 39.90
C ALA A 166 23.87 1.94 41.34
N LEU A 167 24.67 0.90 41.50
CA LEU A 167 25.23 0.50 42.79
C LEU A 167 26.47 1.37 43.06
N ILE A 168 26.35 2.20 44.10
CA ILE A 168 27.46 2.72 44.91
C ILE A 168 27.95 1.57 45.79
#